data_AF-A0A0R2UXG8-F1
#
_entry.id   AF-A0A0R2UXG8-F1
#
_cell.length_a   1.000
_cell.length_b   1.000
_cell.length_c   1.000
_cell.angle_alpha   90.00
_cell.angle_beta   90.00
_cell.angle_gamma   90.00
#
_symmetry.space_group_name_H-M   'P 1'
#
loop_
_entity.id
_entity.type
_entity.pdbx_description
1 polymer ?
#
loop_
_entity_poly.entity_id
_entity_poly.type
_entity_poly.pdbx_seq_one_letter_code
_entity_poly.pdbx_strand_id
1 'polypeptide(L)'
;MYLQQIRSKRLDLNSVAMHYAAASLFEDSPEKLQLFNYTYENIFFERFESASLKLSVGHISVKSRVTYYERPFYFAALYLGQHHIIGQFANAMDGDRFESMYIEMRDAFRLNQVSTMTEIMQRYFGDHRFSIEDLFRDQKRKVLQMLMEKDLELAQLSYKEIYDRSYDLVNKMRTSKIAIPRLLRRNMESVINNEILLFFADDQSNISRLDYLSEEVVRWKLKLERELLAKETGDWLHRRFLSLITDPFDIEQLDLITRAMLRVHDMDVQPELFQAQNVCFTYSREYADVAHVEGWTEEQLVRWKVKLKAVAALMGISL
;
A
#
# COMPACT_ATOMS: atom_id res chain seq x y z
N MET A 1 -23.28 -7.92 35.27
CA MET A 1 -22.13 -8.56 34.57
C MET A 1 -21.80 -7.95 33.21
N TYR A 2 -22.75 -7.33 32.47
CA TYR A 2 -22.47 -6.73 31.14
C TYR A 2 -21.59 -5.46 31.17
N LEU A 3 -21.60 -4.69 32.26
CA LEU A 3 -20.87 -3.41 32.36
C LEU A 3 -19.38 -3.52 32.75
N GLN A 4 -18.92 -4.69 33.23
CA GLN A 4 -17.53 -4.88 33.66
C GLN A 4 -16.59 -5.28 32.51
N GLN A 5 -17.11 -5.84 31.41
CA GLN A 5 -16.30 -6.22 30.24
C GLN A 5 -16.19 -5.10 29.17
N ILE A 6 -16.98 -4.03 29.27
CA ILE A 6 -16.99 -2.93 28.28
C ILE A 6 -15.99 -1.81 28.64
N ARG A 7 -15.44 -1.78 29.86
CA ARG A 7 -14.41 -0.81 30.24
C ARG A 7 -13.03 -1.04 29.58
N SER A 8 -12.80 -2.19 28.95
CA SER A 8 -11.52 -2.51 28.27
C SER A 8 -11.44 -2.07 26.80
N LYS A 9 -12.41 -1.32 26.27
CA LYS A 9 -12.42 -0.84 24.87
C LYS A 9 -12.40 0.69 24.72
N ARG A 10 -12.15 1.44 25.81
CA ARG A 10 -11.74 2.84 25.68
C ARG A 10 -10.25 2.84 25.40
N LEU A 11 -9.89 3.02 24.13
CA LEU A 11 -8.52 3.33 23.73
C LEU A 11 -8.02 4.49 24.59
N ASP A 12 -6.97 4.25 25.37
CA ASP A 12 -6.30 5.31 26.11
C ASP A 12 -5.58 6.22 25.09
N LEU A 13 -5.71 7.54 25.25
CA LEU A 13 -5.08 8.51 24.35
C LEU A 13 -3.55 8.33 24.31
N ASN A 14 -2.98 7.84 25.41
CA ASN A 14 -1.56 7.47 25.47
C ASN A 14 -1.22 6.36 24.46
N SER A 15 -2.02 5.28 24.40
CA SER A 15 -1.82 4.21 23.43
C SER A 15 -1.93 4.73 22.00
N VAL A 16 -2.88 5.62 21.76
CA VAL A 16 -3.09 6.24 20.45
C VAL A 16 -1.88 7.11 20.03
N ALA A 17 -1.28 7.85 20.95
CA ALA A 17 -0.05 8.61 20.70
C ALA A 17 1.18 7.71 20.49
N MET A 18 1.33 6.64 21.28
CA MET A 18 2.39 5.63 21.07
C MET A 18 2.30 5.01 19.67
N HIS A 19 1.08 4.76 19.21
CA HIS A 19 0.82 4.24 17.87
C HIS A 19 1.24 5.19 16.77
N TYR A 20 0.88 6.47 16.91
CA TYR A 20 1.34 7.50 16.00
C TYR A 20 2.86 7.58 15.95
N ALA A 21 3.51 7.61 17.12
CA ALA A 21 4.97 7.69 17.24
C ALA A 21 5.67 6.52 16.54
N ALA A 22 5.20 5.28 16.74
CA ALA A 22 5.76 4.11 16.07
C ALA A 22 5.50 4.11 14.55
N ALA A 23 4.30 4.47 14.11
CA ALA A 23 3.98 4.53 12.68
C ALA A 23 4.79 5.63 11.96
N SER A 24 5.03 6.74 12.64
CA SER A 24 5.78 7.89 12.09
C SER A 24 7.22 7.56 11.69
N LEU A 25 7.80 6.48 12.24
CA LEU A 25 9.13 5.99 11.84
C LEU A 25 9.19 5.51 10.39
N PHE A 26 8.06 5.07 9.83
CA PHE A 26 8.03 4.37 8.55
C PHE A 26 7.05 4.98 7.54
N GLU A 27 6.03 5.71 7.97
CA GLU A 27 5.02 6.32 7.09
C GLU A 27 5.59 7.49 6.28
N ASP A 28 5.30 7.57 4.98
CA ASP A 28 5.79 8.66 4.12
C ASP A 28 5.13 10.01 4.41
N SER A 29 3.89 10.01 4.88
CA SER A 29 3.14 11.22 5.28
C SER A 29 2.52 11.06 6.67
N PRO A 30 3.34 11.09 7.75
CA PRO A 30 2.86 10.93 9.13
C PRO A 30 1.80 11.97 9.53
N GLU A 31 1.82 13.16 8.95
CA GLU A 31 0.86 14.24 9.18
C GLU A 31 -0.56 13.93 8.67
N LYS A 32 -0.70 12.95 7.76
CA LYS A 32 -2.00 12.51 7.22
C LYS A 32 -2.55 11.25 7.91
N LEU A 33 -1.83 10.70 8.88
CA LEU A 33 -2.23 9.48 9.58
C LEU A 33 -3.59 9.68 10.27
N GLN A 34 -4.62 8.99 9.77
CA GLN A 34 -5.90 8.83 10.47
C GLN A 34 -5.91 7.44 11.12
N LEU A 35 -5.46 7.39 12.37
CA LEU A 35 -5.48 6.17 13.16
C LEU A 35 -6.73 6.14 14.06
N PHE A 36 -7.59 5.15 13.81
CA PHE A 36 -8.84 4.91 14.55
C PHE A 36 -9.84 6.09 14.45
N ASN A 37 -10.55 6.39 15.53
CA ASN A 37 -11.50 7.51 15.63
C ASN A 37 -10.84 8.78 16.20
N TYR A 38 -9.56 9.00 15.93
CA TYR A 38 -8.80 10.14 16.43
C TYR A 38 -8.21 10.96 15.27
N THR A 39 -8.10 12.26 15.47
CA THR A 39 -7.41 13.19 14.59
C THR A 39 -6.14 13.68 15.27
N TYR A 40 -5.09 13.86 14.48
CA TYR A 40 -3.78 14.29 14.94
C TYR A 40 -3.50 15.65 14.31
N GLU A 41 -3.16 16.63 15.13
CA GLU A 41 -2.60 17.89 14.67
C GLU A 41 -1.11 17.86 14.96
N ASN A 42 -0.30 17.96 13.91
CA ASN A 42 1.15 17.90 14.04
C ASN A 42 1.69 19.31 14.29
N ILE A 43 2.05 19.60 15.54
CA ILE A 43 2.55 20.92 15.96
C ILE A 43 4.05 21.02 15.62
N PHE A 44 4.78 19.93 15.82
CA PHE A 44 6.17 19.79 15.39
C PHE A 44 6.47 18.33 15.11
N PHE A 45 7.17 18.05 14.02
CA PHE A 45 7.63 16.72 13.70
C PHE A 45 8.87 16.75 12.82
N GLU A 46 9.86 15.97 13.24
CA GLU A 46 11.11 15.77 12.51
C GLU A 46 11.44 14.28 12.50
N ARG A 47 11.86 13.80 11.33
CA ARG A 47 12.30 12.42 11.11
C ARG A 47 13.69 12.41 10.51
N PHE A 48 14.57 11.62 11.11
CA PHE A 48 15.92 11.37 10.63
C PHE A 48 16.08 9.91 10.23
N GLU A 49 16.78 9.69 9.13
CA GLU A 49 17.08 8.36 8.62
C GLU A 49 18.57 8.24 8.30
N SER A 50 19.16 7.14 8.75
CA SER A 50 20.52 6.69 8.47
C SER A 50 20.42 5.21 8.11
N ALA A 51 21.39 4.65 7.38
CA ALA A 51 21.30 3.35 6.71
C ALA A 51 20.64 2.20 7.50
N SER A 52 20.80 2.16 8.83
CA SER A 52 20.20 1.17 9.73
C SER A 52 19.36 1.75 10.88
N LEU A 53 19.26 3.09 11.01
CA LEU A 53 18.60 3.75 12.14
C LEU A 53 17.55 4.76 11.64
N LYS A 54 16.40 4.80 12.31
CA LYS A 54 15.41 5.88 12.11
C LYS A 54 15.05 6.50 13.44
N LEU A 55 14.93 7.82 13.47
CA LEU A 55 14.50 8.58 14.64
C LEU A 55 13.34 9.49 14.24
N SER A 56 12.25 9.44 15.00
CA SER A 56 11.16 10.39 14.89
C SER A 56 11.01 11.12 16.23
N VAL A 57 10.97 12.44 16.19
CA VAL A 57 10.72 13.31 17.35
C VAL A 57 9.54 14.21 17.02
N GLY A 58 8.57 14.33 17.93
CA GLY A 58 7.38 15.12 17.64
C GLY A 58 6.64 15.65 18.85
N HIS A 59 5.84 16.67 18.58
CA HIS A 59 4.84 17.26 19.44
C HIS A 59 3.52 17.33 18.64
N ILE A 60 2.51 16.63 19.13
CA ILE A 60 1.23 16.47 18.45
C ILE A 60 0.08 16.77 19.42
N SER A 61 -1.04 17.24 18.89
CA SER A 61 -2.32 17.25 19.61
C SER A 61 -3.17 16.09 19.14
N VAL A 62 -3.65 15.26 20.06
CA VAL A 62 -4.52 14.12 19.76
C VAL A 62 -5.93 14.44 20.21
N LYS A 63 -6.87 14.42 19.26
CA LYS A 63 -8.28 14.74 19.49
C LYS A 63 -9.19 13.57 19.17
N SER A 64 -10.06 13.22 20.11
CA SER A 64 -11.09 12.18 19.93
C SER A 64 -12.25 12.70 19.08
N ARG A 65 -12.61 11.98 18.01
CA ARG A 65 -13.80 12.33 17.18
C ARG A 65 -15.13 12.02 17.87
N VAL A 66 -15.11 11.20 18.92
CA VAL A 66 -16.32 10.79 19.64
C VAL A 66 -16.59 11.69 20.83
N THR A 67 -15.55 12.00 21.61
CA THR A 67 -15.68 12.78 22.85
C THR A 67 -15.22 14.23 22.71
N TYR A 68 -14.60 14.59 21.58
CA TYR A 68 -13.97 15.90 21.33
C TYR A 68 -12.87 16.29 22.33
N TYR A 69 -12.46 15.35 23.18
CA TYR A 69 -11.41 15.55 24.16
C TYR A 69 -10.05 15.57 23.45
N GLU A 70 -9.22 16.52 23.84
CA GLU A 70 -7.96 16.86 23.19
C GLU A 70 -6.82 16.93 24.21
N ARG A 71 -5.66 16.37 23.87
CA ARG A 71 -4.45 16.42 24.71
C ARG A 71 -3.18 16.54 23.87
N PRO A 72 -2.19 17.33 24.35
CA PRO A 72 -0.87 17.34 23.75
C PRO A 72 -0.09 16.07 24.10
N PHE A 73 0.78 15.68 23.19
CA PHE A 73 1.69 14.54 23.31
C PHE A 73 3.04 14.89 22.70
N TYR A 74 4.10 14.61 23.47
CA TYR A 74 5.48 14.75 23.04
C TYR A 74 6.06 13.34 22.97
N PHE A 75 6.80 13.02 21.92
CA PHE A 75 7.37 11.69 21.76
C PHE A 75 8.74 11.72 21.11
N ALA A 76 9.50 10.66 21.38
CA ALA A 76 10.65 10.26 20.60
C ALA A 76 10.52 8.75 20.34
N ALA A 77 10.72 8.34 19.09
CA ALA A 77 10.72 6.94 18.68
C ALA A 77 11.99 6.65 17.89
N LEU A 78 12.63 5.53 18.18
CA LEU A 78 13.91 5.12 17.62
C LEU A 78 13.79 3.69 17.10
N TYR A 79 14.12 3.49 15.84
CA TYR A 79 14.27 2.19 15.21
C TYR A 79 15.75 1.84 15.11
N LEU A 80 16.14 0.70 15.69
CA LEU A 80 17.53 0.22 15.75
C LEU A 80 17.88 -0.84 14.70
N GLY A 81 16.94 -1.18 13.82
CA GLY A 81 17.08 -2.28 12.86
C GLY A 81 16.25 -3.51 13.22
N GLN A 82 16.07 -4.38 12.22
CA GLN A 82 15.25 -5.60 12.28
C GLN A 82 13.82 -5.33 12.78
N HIS A 83 13.54 -5.60 14.04
CA HIS A 83 12.22 -5.43 14.67
C HIS A 83 12.29 -4.57 15.93
N HIS A 84 13.44 -3.94 16.19
CA HIS A 84 13.67 -3.26 17.45
C HIS A 84 13.28 -1.78 17.36
N ILE A 85 12.16 -1.46 18.01
CA ILE A 85 11.65 -0.10 18.19
C ILE A 85 11.67 0.21 19.68
N ILE A 86 12.22 1.37 20.02
CA ILE A 86 12.15 1.95 21.36
C ILE A 86 11.51 3.31 21.22
N GLY A 87 10.45 3.56 21.98
CA GLY A 87 9.84 4.87 22.03
C GLY A 87 9.52 5.29 23.45
N GLN A 88 9.43 6.60 23.65
CA GLN A 88 8.98 7.20 24.89
C GLN A 88 8.07 8.38 24.57
N PHE A 89 7.17 8.69 25.50
CA PHE A 89 6.24 9.80 25.35
C PHE A 89 5.97 10.49 26.68
N ALA A 90 5.48 11.74 26.59
CA ALA A 90 4.98 12.52 27.71
C ALA A 90 3.75 13.31 27.29
N ASN A 91 2.84 13.54 28.23
CA ASN A 91 1.58 14.26 28.00
C ASN A 91 1.70 15.77 28.28
N ALA A 92 2.87 16.21 28.73
CA ALA A 92 3.19 17.60 28.99
C ALA A 92 4.71 17.77 29.00
N MET A 93 5.20 18.77 28.26
CA MET A 93 6.59 19.20 28.24
C MET A 93 6.61 20.69 27.92
N ASP A 94 7.46 21.46 28.60
CA ASP A 94 7.69 22.86 28.31
C ASP A 94 8.45 23.03 26.99
N GLY A 95 8.20 24.15 26.28
CA GLY A 95 8.74 24.41 24.95
C GLY A 95 10.27 24.37 24.92
N ASP A 96 10.92 25.08 25.83
CA ASP A 96 12.39 25.16 25.92
C ASP A 96 13.02 23.78 26.21
N ARG A 97 12.37 22.96 27.04
CA ARG A 97 12.81 21.60 27.33
C ARG A 97 12.63 20.67 26.14
N PHE A 98 11.53 20.80 25.40
CA PHE A 98 11.32 20.05 24.16
C PHE A 98 12.35 20.42 23.11
N GLU A 99 12.62 21.71 22.91
CA GLU A 99 13.62 22.20 21.96
C GLU A 99 15.03 21.70 22.31
N SER A 100 15.39 21.76 23.60
CA SER A 100 16.67 21.23 24.09
C SER A 100 16.80 19.72 23.83
N MET A 101 15.74 18.95 24.15
CA MET A 101 15.69 17.51 23.89
C MET A 101 15.83 17.19 22.39
N TYR A 102 15.12 17.94 21.54
CA TYR A 102 15.19 17.78 20.10
C TYR A 102 16.61 18.02 19.56
N ILE A 103 17.26 19.12 19.97
CA ILE A 103 18.63 19.45 19.55
C ILE A 103 19.60 18.34 19.96
N GLU A 104 19.53 17.88 21.22
CA GLU A 104 20.39 16.81 21.72
C GLU A 104 20.15 15.47 21.00
N MET A 105 18.88 15.11 20.77
CA MET A 105 18.52 13.89 20.02
C MET A 105 19.05 13.94 18.59
N ARG A 106 18.90 15.09 17.90
CA ARG A 106 19.39 15.29 16.53
C ARG A 106 20.90 15.14 16.46
N ASP A 107 21.62 15.75 17.40
CA ASP A 107 23.08 15.75 17.40
C ASP A 107 23.63 14.34 17.75
N ALA A 108 23.00 13.65 18.71
CA ALA A 108 23.32 12.25 19.03
C ALA A 108 23.03 11.30 17.85
N PHE A 109 21.92 11.52 17.11
CA PHE A 109 21.58 10.74 15.92
C PHE A 109 22.61 10.91 14.81
N ARG A 110 23.05 12.16 14.54
CA ARG A 110 24.09 12.45 13.53
C ARG A 110 25.42 11.74 13.82
N LEU A 111 25.71 11.48 15.09
CA LEU A 111 26.89 10.75 15.53
C LEU A 111 26.66 9.24 15.70
N ASN A 112 25.48 8.72 15.33
CA ASN A 112 25.04 7.33 15.53
C ASN A 112 25.20 6.83 16.99
N GLN A 113 25.01 7.70 17.98
CA GLN A 113 25.19 7.36 19.40
C GLN A 113 23.89 6.85 20.02
N VAL A 114 23.58 5.56 19.79
CA VAL A 114 22.35 4.92 20.28
C VAL A 114 22.20 5.01 21.80
N SER A 115 23.25 4.73 22.56
CA SER A 115 23.21 4.80 24.03
C SER A 115 22.85 6.21 24.50
N THR A 116 23.50 7.24 23.92
CA THR A 116 23.22 8.65 24.23
C THR A 116 21.76 9.00 23.92
N MET A 117 21.21 8.56 22.77
CA MET A 117 19.80 8.78 22.45
C MET A 117 18.87 8.13 23.49
N THR A 118 19.16 6.90 23.91
CA THR A 118 18.33 6.23 24.94
C THR A 118 18.41 6.90 26.31
N GLU A 119 19.58 7.45 26.67
CA GLU A 119 19.77 8.23 27.90
C GLU A 119 19.03 9.57 27.84
N ILE A 120 19.11 10.28 26.70
CA ILE A 120 18.35 11.51 26.47
C ILE A 120 16.86 11.23 26.61
N MET A 121 16.33 10.21 25.92
CA MET A 121 14.93 9.82 26.04
C MET A 121 14.54 9.61 27.50
N GLN A 122 15.29 8.75 28.21
CA GLN A 122 15.05 8.45 29.63
C GLN A 122 15.05 9.73 30.51
N ARG A 123 15.95 10.67 30.25
CA ARG A 123 16.07 11.92 31.00
C ARG A 123 14.88 12.86 30.78
N TYR A 124 14.34 12.93 29.56
CA TYR A 124 13.27 13.86 29.22
C TYR A 124 11.86 13.30 29.43
N PHE A 125 11.64 12.02 29.12
CA PHE A 125 10.30 11.40 29.17
C PHE A 125 10.12 10.45 30.38
N GLY A 126 11.21 10.02 31.02
CA GLY A 126 11.18 9.11 32.16
C GLY A 126 10.94 7.65 31.76
N ASP A 127 10.23 6.90 32.59
CA ASP A 127 10.09 5.44 32.46
C ASP A 127 9.01 4.97 31.48
N HIS A 128 8.23 5.89 30.89
CA HIS A 128 7.14 5.54 29.98
C HIS A 128 7.67 5.12 28.60
N ARG A 129 8.13 3.88 28.53
CA ARG A 129 8.67 3.25 27.32
C ARG A 129 7.60 2.44 26.61
N PHE A 130 7.68 2.41 25.29
CA PHE A 130 6.97 1.48 24.45
C PHE A 130 7.92 0.85 23.44
N SER A 131 7.50 -0.30 22.93
CA SER A 131 8.19 -1.09 21.92
C SER A 131 7.20 -1.50 20.84
N ILE A 132 7.69 -2.24 19.83
CA ILE A 132 6.80 -2.85 18.85
C ILE A 132 5.76 -3.77 19.51
N GLU A 133 6.08 -4.38 20.66
CA GLU A 133 5.20 -5.33 21.33
C GLU A 133 3.94 -4.69 21.90
N ASP A 134 4.05 -3.41 22.28
CA ASP A 134 2.97 -2.62 22.87
C ASP A 134 1.99 -2.10 21.80
N LEU A 135 2.33 -2.25 20.52
CA LEU A 135 1.44 -1.88 19.43
C LEU A 135 0.26 -2.87 19.32
N PHE A 136 -0.96 -2.34 19.24
CA PHE A 136 -2.12 -3.03 18.68
C PHE A 136 -1.79 -3.80 17.42
N ARG A 137 -2.48 -4.94 17.30
CA ARG A 137 -2.26 -5.97 16.29
C ARG A 137 -2.17 -5.43 14.87
N ASP A 138 -3.06 -4.53 14.47
CA ASP A 138 -3.07 -4.00 13.10
C ASP A 138 -1.87 -3.07 12.83
N GLN A 139 -1.47 -2.26 13.82
CA GLN A 139 -0.30 -1.38 13.69
C GLN A 139 0.99 -2.18 13.74
N LYS A 140 1.08 -3.17 14.63
CA LYS A 140 2.17 -4.14 14.67
C LYS A 140 2.33 -4.83 13.31
N ARG A 141 1.22 -5.29 12.71
CA ARG A 141 1.23 -5.91 11.38
C ARG A 141 1.76 -4.96 10.30
N LYS A 142 1.28 -3.71 10.27
CA LYS A 142 1.76 -2.69 9.31
C LYS A 142 3.26 -2.45 9.44
N VAL A 143 3.74 -2.21 10.66
CA VAL A 143 5.17 -1.99 10.92
C VAL A 143 6.00 -3.19 10.46
N LEU A 144 5.59 -4.41 10.81
CA LEU A 144 6.30 -5.62 10.36
C LEU A 144 6.27 -5.79 8.84
N GLN A 145 5.19 -5.40 8.16
CA GLN A 145 5.13 -5.42 6.69
C GLN A 145 6.13 -4.44 6.07
N MET A 146 6.17 -3.19 6.55
CA MET A 146 7.13 -2.18 6.08
C MET A 146 8.59 -2.62 6.31
N LEU A 147 8.86 -3.29 7.44
CA LEU A 147 10.19 -3.82 7.75
C LEU A 147 10.63 -4.94 6.79
N MET A 148 9.68 -5.75 6.30
CA MET A 148 9.95 -6.85 5.37
C MET A 148 10.02 -6.41 3.91
N GLU A 149 9.56 -5.21 3.57
CA GLU A 149 9.40 -4.76 2.19
C GLU A 149 10.70 -4.86 1.39
N LYS A 150 11.81 -4.36 1.95
CA LYS A 150 13.15 -4.46 1.34
C LYS A 150 13.63 -5.91 1.15
N ASP A 151 13.38 -6.78 2.13
CA ASP A 151 13.76 -8.19 2.02
C ASP A 151 12.93 -8.92 0.96
N LEU A 152 11.64 -8.55 0.83
CA LEU A 152 10.76 -9.06 -0.22
C LEU A 152 11.22 -8.59 -1.61
N GLU A 153 11.59 -7.32 -1.76
CA GLU A 153 12.16 -6.79 -3.02
C GLU A 153 13.44 -7.55 -3.43
N LEU A 154 14.37 -7.76 -2.48
CA LEU A 154 15.60 -8.52 -2.74
C LEU A 154 15.31 -9.97 -3.12
N ALA A 155 14.33 -10.60 -2.47
CA ALA A 155 13.89 -11.95 -2.81
C ALA A 155 13.27 -12.00 -4.22
N GLN A 156 12.44 -11.02 -4.59
CA GLN A 156 11.83 -10.92 -5.93
C GLN A 156 12.89 -10.77 -7.02
N LEU A 157 13.89 -9.90 -6.81
CA LEU A 157 15.02 -9.74 -7.74
C LEU A 157 15.80 -11.06 -7.93
N SER A 158 16.10 -11.73 -6.82
CA SER A 158 16.79 -13.02 -6.85
C SER A 158 15.97 -14.09 -7.57
N TYR A 159 14.66 -14.10 -7.36
CA TYR A 159 13.76 -15.03 -8.04
C TYR A 159 13.68 -14.76 -9.53
N LYS A 160 13.64 -13.49 -9.94
CA LYS A 160 13.64 -13.07 -11.34
C LYS A 160 14.94 -13.50 -12.04
N GLU A 161 16.09 -13.30 -11.41
CA GLU A 161 17.39 -13.73 -11.96
C GLU A 161 17.42 -15.24 -12.22
N ILE A 162 16.92 -16.03 -11.27
CA ILE A 162 16.82 -17.50 -11.43
C ILE A 162 15.87 -17.86 -12.57
N TYR A 163 14.72 -17.21 -12.65
CA TYR A 163 13.73 -17.42 -13.70
C TYR A 163 14.34 -17.13 -15.09
N ASP A 164 14.91 -15.95 -15.28
CA ASP A 164 15.47 -15.51 -16.57
C ASP A 164 16.60 -16.43 -17.03
N ARG A 165 17.51 -16.82 -16.12
CA ARG A 165 18.63 -17.73 -16.44
C ARG A 165 18.17 -19.15 -16.77
N SER A 166 17.10 -19.63 -16.12
CA SER A 166 16.65 -21.02 -16.26
C SER A 166 15.56 -21.23 -17.31
N TYR A 167 14.97 -20.16 -17.83
CA TYR A 167 13.78 -20.22 -18.69
C TYR A 167 13.95 -21.12 -19.93
N ASP A 168 15.04 -20.96 -20.69
CA ASP A 168 15.28 -21.76 -21.90
C ASP A 168 15.42 -23.24 -21.60
N LEU A 169 16.11 -23.58 -20.51
CA LEU A 169 16.26 -24.95 -20.05
C LEU A 169 14.90 -25.53 -19.62
N VAL A 170 14.13 -24.78 -18.83
CA VAL A 170 12.79 -25.19 -18.37
C VAL A 170 11.84 -25.40 -19.57
N ASN A 171 11.90 -24.52 -20.57
CA ASN A 171 11.14 -24.67 -21.81
C ASN A 171 11.60 -25.91 -22.62
N LYS A 172 12.91 -26.17 -22.68
CA LYS A 172 13.43 -27.38 -23.31
C LYS A 172 12.99 -28.65 -22.58
N MET A 173 12.95 -28.64 -21.25
CA MET A 173 12.43 -29.76 -20.45
C MET A 173 10.94 -30.00 -20.75
N ARG A 174 10.12 -28.94 -20.79
CA ARG A 174 8.70 -29.05 -21.14
C ARG A 174 8.48 -29.68 -22.51
N THR A 175 9.14 -29.15 -23.54
CA THR A 175 9.01 -29.64 -24.93
C THR A 175 9.52 -31.07 -25.09
N SER A 176 10.50 -31.46 -24.27
CA SER A 176 11.04 -32.84 -24.22
C SER A 176 10.25 -33.77 -23.30
N LYS A 177 9.12 -33.32 -22.71
CA LYS A 177 8.29 -34.06 -21.75
C LYS A 177 9.07 -34.54 -20.50
N ILE A 178 10.10 -33.80 -20.11
CA ILE A 178 10.88 -34.05 -18.90
C ILE A 178 10.25 -33.29 -17.73
N ALA A 179 10.16 -33.94 -16.57
CA ALA A 179 9.62 -33.33 -15.37
C ALA A 179 10.48 -32.15 -14.90
N ILE A 180 9.87 -30.98 -14.75
CA ILE A 180 10.54 -29.77 -14.27
C ILE A 180 10.72 -29.86 -12.74
N PRO A 181 11.91 -29.55 -12.20
CA PRO A 181 12.13 -29.53 -10.76
C PRO A 181 11.13 -28.61 -10.06
N ARG A 182 10.54 -29.11 -8.96
CA ARG A 182 9.51 -28.37 -8.20
C ARG A 182 9.95 -26.97 -7.79
N LEU A 183 11.23 -26.79 -7.47
CA LEU A 183 11.79 -25.50 -7.08
C LEU A 183 11.74 -24.48 -8.22
N LEU A 184 12.11 -24.87 -9.45
CA LEU A 184 12.06 -23.99 -10.63
C LEU A 184 10.62 -23.66 -11.02
N ARG A 185 9.69 -24.63 -10.88
CA ARG A 185 8.27 -24.38 -11.10
C ARG A 185 7.71 -23.35 -10.11
N ARG A 186 8.01 -23.50 -8.81
CA ARG A 186 7.58 -22.52 -7.79
C ARG A 186 8.18 -21.13 -8.01
N ASN A 187 9.45 -21.07 -8.39
CA ASN A 187 10.11 -19.81 -8.72
C ASN A 187 9.40 -19.10 -9.90
N MET A 188 9.07 -19.82 -10.98
CA MET A 188 8.28 -19.29 -12.09
C MET A 188 6.89 -18.81 -11.63
N GLU A 189 6.18 -19.60 -10.81
CA GLU A 189 4.90 -19.18 -10.23
C GLU A 189 5.04 -17.86 -9.46
N SER A 190 6.04 -17.74 -8.58
CA SER A 190 6.28 -16.51 -7.82
C SER A 190 6.62 -15.30 -8.70
N VAL A 191 7.48 -15.47 -9.71
CA VAL A 191 7.87 -14.37 -10.61
C VAL A 191 6.69 -13.89 -11.44
N ILE A 192 5.95 -14.81 -12.06
CA ILE A 192 4.81 -14.43 -12.91
C ILE A 192 3.68 -13.80 -12.08
N ASN A 193 3.37 -14.32 -10.88
CA ASN A 193 2.40 -13.68 -9.99
C ASN A 193 2.81 -12.23 -9.67
N ASN A 194 4.06 -12.04 -9.26
CA ASN A 194 4.56 -10.71 -8.90
C ASN A 194 4.55 -9.73 -10.07
N GLU A 195 4.92 -10.18 -11.28
CA GLU A 195 4.90 -9.35 -12.49
C GLU A 195 3.48 -8.93 -12.88
N ILE A 196 2.47 -9.78 -12.69
CA ILE A 196 1.07 -9.42 -12.91
C ILE A 196 0.60 -8.43 -11.84
N LEU A 197 1.00 -8.62 -10.58
CA LEU A 197 0.68 -7.67 -9.51
C LEU A 197 1.27 -6.29 -9.79
N LEU A 198 2.55 -6.22 -10.19
CA LEU A 198 3.20 -4.96 -10.57
C LEU A 198 2.50 -4.29 -11.75
N PHE A 199 2.01 -5.06 -12.73
CA PHE A 199 1.22 -4.51 -13.84
C PHE A 199 -0.04 -3.78 -13.35
N PHE A 200 -0.77 -4.34 -12.38
CA PHE A 200 -1.98 -3.71 -11.83
C PHE A 200 -1.68 -2.63 -10.79
N ALA A 201 -0.50 -2.65 -10.16
CA ALA A 201 -0.07 -1.61 -9.24
C ALA A 201 0.33 -0.30 -9.97
N ASP A 202 0.92 -0.39 -11.17
CA ASP A 202 1.41 0.75 -11.95
C ASP A 202 0.49 1.11 -13.13
N ASP A 203 -0.01 2.35 -13.13
CA ASP A 203 -0.86 2.89 -14.19
C ASP A 203 -0.13 3.19 -15.52
N GLN A 204 1.21 3.07 -15.58
CA GLN A 204 1.99 3.20 -16.81
C GLN A 204 2.36 1.85 -17.45
N SER A 205 1.85 0.74 -16.90
CA SER A 205 2.20 -0.60 -17.37
C SER A 205 1.76 -0.89 -18.82
N ASN A 206 2.65 -1.52 -19.59
CA ASN A 206 2.41 -1.87 -20.99
C ASN A 206 1.52 -3.12 -21.11
N ILE A 207 0.36 -3.00 -21.78
CA ILE A 207 -0.58 -4.11 -21.99
C ILE A 207 0.05 -5.34 -22.67
N SER A 208 1.03 -5.13 -23.55
CA SER A 208 1.75 -6.23 -24.22
C SER A 208 2.49 -7.12 -23.23
N ARG A 209 2.89 -6.57 -22.06
CA ARG A 209 3.49 -7.34 -20.98
C ARG A 209 2.45 -8.25 -20.32
N LEU A 210 1.25 -7.74 -20.05
CA LEU A 210 0.16 -8.55 -19.51
C LEU A 210 -0.28 -9.64 -20.49
N ASP A 211 -0.31 -9.37 -21.79
CA ASP A 211 -0.56 -10.37 -22.84
C ASP A 211 0.41 -11.55 -22.71
N TYR A 212 1.71 -11.27 -22.67
CA TYR A 212 2.74 -12.29 -22.47
C TYR A 212 2.54 -13.05 -21.16
N LEU A 213 2.32 -12.36 -20.03
CA LEU A 213 2.17 -12.99 -18.72
C LEU A 213 0.93 -13.91 -18.68
N SER A 214 -0.19 -13.49 -19.26
CA SER A 214 -1.41 -14.29 -19.36
C SER A 214 -1.17 -15.58 -20.17
N GLU A 215 -0.45 -15.49 -21.29
CA GLU A 215 -0.05 -16.66 -22.08
C GLU A 215 0.86 -17.61 -21.29
N GLU A 216 1.81 -17.09 -20.52
CA GLU A 216 2.66 -17.90 -19.64
C GLU A 216 1.82 -18.66 -18.59
N VAL A 217 0.87 -17.98 -17.94
CA VAL A 217 -0.01 -18.58 -16.93
C VAL A 217 -0.76 -19.78 -17.52
N VAL A 218 -1.39 -19.58 -18.67
CA VAL A 218 -2.16 -20.64 -19.36
C VAL A 218 -1.24 -21.76 -19.82
N ARG A 219 -0.11 -21.42 -20.43
CA ARG A 219 0.86 -22.38 -20.99
C ARG A 219 1.44 -23.32 -19.93
N TRP A 220 1.77 -22.77 -18.76
CA TRP A 220 2.40 -23.52 -17.68
C TRP A 220 1.41 -24.04 -16.63
N LYS A 221 0.14 -23.63 -16.71
CA LYS A 221 -0.89 -23.92 -15.70
C LYS A 221 -0.39 -23.52 -14.32
N LEU A 222 0.03 -22.26 -14.21
CA LEU A 222 0.60 -21.71 -12.98
C LEU A 222 -0.48 -21.55 -11.92
N LYS A 223 -0.10 -21.75 -10.66
CA LYS A 223 -0.95 -21.41 -9.53
C LYS A 223 -0.85 -19.91 -9.27
N LEU A 224 -1.97 -19.21 -9.43
CA LEU A 224 -2.06 -17.78 -9.17
C LEU A 224 -2.52 -17.46 -7.74
N GLU A 225 -2.09 -16.30 -7.23
CA GLU A 225 -2.59 -15.69 -6.00
C GLU A 225 -3.91 -14.95 -6.28
N ARG A 226 -4.96 -15.75 -6.58
CA ARG A 226 -6.23 -15.25 -7.13
C ARG A 226 -6.89 -14.14 -6.29
N GLU A 227 -6.88 -14.26 -4.96
CA GLU A 227 -7.49 -13.28 -4.07
C GLU A 227 -6.78 -11.92 -4.14
N LEU A 228 -5.45 -11.94 -4.13
CA LEU A 228 -4.66 -10.71 -4.21
C LEU A 228 -4.79 -10.06 -5.59
N LEU A 229 -4.69 -10.87 -6.67
CA LEU A 229 -4.88 -10.39 -8.03
C LEU A 229 -6.30 -9.82 -8.25
N ALA A 230 -7.33 -10.46 -7.70
CA ALA A 230 -8.70 -9.99 -7.79
C ALA A 230 -8.86 -8.58 -7.22
N LYS A 231 -8.26 -8.35 -6.05
CA LYS A 231 -8.26 -7.04 -5.39
C LYS A 231 -7.46 -6.01 -6.21
N GLU A 232 -6.21 -6.30 -6.55
CA GLU A 232 -5.35 -5.34 -7.26
C GLU A 232 -5.90 -4.99 -8.65
N THR A 233 -6.50 -5.95 -9.36
CA THR A 233 -7.21 -5.67 -10.62
C THR A 233 -8.44 -4.79 -10.38
N GLY A 234 -9.21 -5.02 -9.31
CA GLY A 234 -10.36 -4.18 -8.95
C GLY A 234 -9.95 -2.72 -8.66
N ASP A 235 -8.89 -2.54 -7.86
CA ASP A 235 -8.34 -1.23 -7.52
C ASP A 235 -7.78 -0.52 -8.77
N TRP A 236 -7.09 -1.25 -9.67
CA TRP A 236 -6.63 -0.73 -10.95
C TRP A 236 -7.80 -0.28 -11.84
N LEU A 237 -8.85 -1.11 -12.00
CA LEU A 237 -10.04 -0.75 -12.77
C LEU A 237 -10.69 0.51 -12.21
N HIS A 238 -10.80 0.63 -10.88
CA HIS A 238 -11.36 1.82 -10.24
C HIS A 238 -10.55 3.08 -10.58
N ARG A 239 -9.22 3.04 -10.45
CA ARG A 239 -8.33 4.16 -10.85
C ARG A 239 -8.50 4.53 -12.32
N ARG A 240 -8.60 3.55 -13.21
CA ARG A 240 -8.80 3.78 -14.65
C ARG A 240 -10.15 4.44 -14.96
N PHE A 241 -11.24 3.99 -14.34
CA PHE A 241 -12.52 4.67 -14.54
C PHE A 241 -12.54 6.09 -13.97
N LEU A 242 -11.80 6.38 -12.89
CA LEU A 242 -11.66 7.74 -12.40
C LEU A 242 -10.94 8.67 -13.39
N SER A 243 -9.90 8.19 -14.10
CA SER A 243 -9.25 9.03 -15.12
C SER A 243 -10.13 9.26 -16.34
N LEU A 244 -11.01 8.31 -16.70
CA LEU A 244 -12.04 8.52 -17.73
C LEU A 244 -13.04 9.62 -17.37
N ILE A 245 -13.21 10.00 -16.10
CA ILE A 245 -14.02 11.18 -15.76
C ILE A 245 -13.29 12.46 -16.19
N THR A 246 -11.96 12.45 -16.17
CA THR A 246 -11.14 13.62 -16.51
C THR A 246 -10.98 13.76 -18.03
N ASP A 247 -10.87 12.64 -18.74
CA ASP A 247 -10.90 12.57 -20.22
C ASP A 247 -11.97 11.57 -20.70
N PRO A 248 -13.24 12.01 -20.86
CA PRO A 248 -14.35 11.11 -21.12
C PRO A 248 -14.32 10.36 -22.44
N PHE A 249 -13.53 10.82 -23.40
CA PHE A 249 -13.52 10.27 -24.74
C PHE A 249 -12.22 9.53 -25.07
N ASP A 250 -11.45 9.14 -24.05
CA ASP A 250 -10.23 8.33 -24.23
C ASP A 250 -10.55 6.89 -24.68
N ILE A 251 -10.45 6.68 -25.99
CA ILE A 251 -10.64 5.38 -26.64
C ILE A 251 -9.54 4.38 -26.25
N GLU A 252 -8.31 4.85 -26.09
CA GLU A 252 -7.15 3.98 -25.81
C GLU A 252 -7.30 3.38 -24.41
N GLN A 253 -7.77 4.17 -23.46
CA GLN A 253 -8.06 3.71 -22.12
C GLN A 253 -9.19 2.68 -22.08
N LEU A 254 -10.28 2.87 -22.83
CA LEU A 254 -11.33 1.84 -22.94
C LEU A 254 -10.80 0.54 -23.57
N ASP A 255 -9.90 0.64 -24.55
CA ASP A 255 -9.23 -0.52 -25.14
C ASP A 255 -8.30 -1.24 -24.16
N LEU A 256 -7.55 -0.48 -23.36
CA LEU A 256 -6.68 -1.01 -22.32
C LEU A 256 -7.49 -1.78 -21.28
N ILE A 257 -8.58 -1.19 -20.76
CA ILE A 257 -9.47 -1.83 -19.80
C ILE A 257 -10.04 -3.13 -20.37
N THR A 258 -10.58 -3.08 -21.59
CA THR A 258 -11.17 -4.25 -22.26
C THR A 258 -10.15 -5.39 -22.38
N ARG A 259 -8.95 -5.09 -22.90
CA ARG A 259 -7.90 -6.09 -23.08
C ARG A 259 -7.44 -6.68 -21.75
N ALA A 260 -7.22 -5.84 -20.73
CA ALA A 260 -6.82 -6.30 -19.41
C ALA A 260 -7.87 -7.24 -18.80
N MET A 261 -9.16 -6.88 -18.88
CA MET A 261 -10.25 -7.72 -18.37
C MET A 261 -10.32 -9.08 -19.08
N LEU A 262 -10.12 -9.12 -20.40
CA LEU A 262 -10.05 -10.38 -21.14
C LEU A 262 -8.88 -11.26 -20.67
N ARG A 263 -7.70 -10.68 -20.46
CA ARG A 263 -6.54 -11.44 -19.94
C ARG A 263 -6.73 -11.95 -18.52
N VAL A 264 -7.37 -11.16 -17.68
CA VAL A 264 -7.73 -11.55 -16.31
C VAL A 264 -8.73 -12.71 -16.32
N HIS A 265 -9.69 -12.68 -17.25
CA HIS A 265 -10.62 -13.78 -17.48
C HIS A 265 -9.90 -15.06 -17.95
N ASP A 266 -8.98 -14.97 -18.91
CA ASP A 266 -8.16 -16.10 -19.39
C ASP A 266 -7.35 -16.75 -18.25
N MET A 267 -6.95 -15.94 -17.27
CA MET A 267 -6.22 -16.38 -16.07
C MET A 267 -7.13 -16.95 -14.97
N ASP A 268 -8.46 -16.98 -15.16
CA ASP A 268 -9.45 -17.42 -14.17
C ASP A 268 -9.40 -16.59 -12.87
N VAL A 269 -9.14 -15.30 -12.99
CA VAL A 269 -9.18 -14.34 -11.88
C VAL A 269 -10.51 -13.58 -11.94
N GLN A 270 -11.17 -13.43 -10.80
CA GLN A 270 -12.46 -12.75 -10.67
C GLN A 270 -12.26 -11.44 -9.91
N PRO A 271 -12.17 -10.28 -10.58
CA PRO A 271 -11.86 -9.03 -9.92
C PRO A 271 -12.94 -8.56 -8.95
N GLU A 272 -12.54 -7.78 -7.95
CA GLU A 272 -13.47 -7.09 -7.06
C GLU A 272 -14.03 -5.83 -7.74
N LEU A 273 -15.15 -5.98 -8.46
CA LEU A 273 -15.63 -4.94 -9.36
C LEU A 273 -16.44 -3.80 -8.70
N PHE A 274 -16.88 -3.93 -7.44
CA PHE A 274 -17.88 -3.04 -6.84
C PHE A 274 -17.55 -1.54 -6.99
N GLN A 275 -16.33 -1.12 -6.66
CA GLN A 275 -15.93 0.28 -6.74
C GLN A 275 -15.86 0.77 -8.20
N ALA A 276 -15.27 -0.05 -9.08
CA ALA A 276 -15.15 0.25 -10.50
C ALA A 276 -16.51 0.27 -11.21
N GLN A 277 -17.44 -0.62 -10.86
CA GLN A 277 -18.80 -0.69 -11.39
C GLN A 277 -19.58 0.59 -11.11
N ASN A 278 -19.49 1.11 -9.88
CA ASN A 278 -20.18 2.34 -9.51
C ASN A 278 -19.70 3.53 -10.35
N VAL A 279 -18.38 3.66 -10.52
CA VAL A 279 -17.80 4.73 -11.35
C VAL A 279 -18.16 4.54 -12.82
N CYS A 280 -18.03 3.32 -13.35
CA CYS A 280 -18.40 3.00 -14.73
C CYS A 280 -19.88 3.30 -15.00
N PHE A 281 -20.79 2.95 -14.08
CA PHE A 281 -22.22 3.24 -14.20
C PHE A 281 -22.50 4.75 -14.27
N THR A 282 -21.90 5.53 -13.36
CA THR A 282 -22.05 6.99 -13.36
C THR A 282 -21.51 7.60 -14.65
N TYR A 283 -20.31 7.19 -15.06
CA TYR A 283 -19.66 7.61 -16.30
C TYR A 283 -20.52 7.28 -17.53
N SER A 284 -21.01 6.04 -17.66
CA SER A 284 -21.84 5.66 -18.81
C SER A 284 -23.16 6.42 -18.85
N ARG A 285 -23.81 6.67 -17.71
CA ARG A 285 -25.04 7.47 -17.67
C ARG A 285 -24.83 8.91 -18.14
N GLU A 286 -23.66 9.47 -17.88
CA GLU A 286 -23.34 10.84 -18.25
C GLU A 286 -22.97 10.98 -19.73
N TYR A 287 -22.21 10.02 -20.29
CA TYR A 287 -21.62 10.17 -21.61
C TYR A 287 -22.19 9.25 -22.71
N ALA A 288 -22.92 8.18 -22.39
CA ALA A 288 -23.37 7.21 -23.42
C ALA A 288 -24.33 7.81 -24.46
N ASP A 289 -25.17 8.76 -24.04
CA ASP A 289 -26.18 9.41 -24.89
C ASP A 289 -25.68 10.68 -25.61
N VAL A 290 -24.39 11.00 -25.49
CA VAL A 290 -23.81 12.17 -26.16
C VAL A 290 -23.98 12.05 -27.69
N ALA A 291 -24.57 13.07 -28.30
CA ALA A 291 -24.85 13.11 -29.73
C ALA A 291 -23.68 13.65 -30.57
N HIS A 292 -22.83 14.50 -29.98
CA HIS A 292 -21.71 15.13 -30.65
C HIS A 292 -20.55 15.38 -29.68
N VAL A 293 -19.33 15.20 -30.18
CA VAL A 293 -18.07 15.54 -29.50
C VAL A 293 -17.28 16.43 -30.44
N GLU A 294 -16.83 17.58 -29.93
CA GLU A 294 -16.11 18.55 -30.74
C GLU A 294 -14.82 17.94 -31.32
N GLY A 295 -14.59 18.15 -32.61
CA GLY A 295 -13.42 17.61 -33.31
C GLY A 295 -13.50 16.12 -33.68
N TRP A 296 -14.61 15.44 -33.40
CA TRP A 296 -14.80 14.03 -33.74
C TRP A 296 -15.71 13.83 -34.96
N THR A 297 -15.37 12.82 -35.76
CA THR A 297 -16.24 12.28 -36.80
C THR A 297 -17.31 11.36 -36.21
N GLU A 298 -18.40 11.13 -36.94
CA GLU A 298 -19.46 10.20 -36.54
C GLU A 298 -18.91 8.78 -36.32
N GLU A 299 -17.98 8.33 -37.17
CA GLU A 299 -17.32 7.03 -37.03
C GLU A 299 -16.54 6.90 -35.71
N GLN A 300 -15.83 7.95 -35.29
CA GLN A 300 -15.08 7.96 -34.02
C GLN A 300 -16.04 7.86 -32.82
N LEU A 301 -17.14 8.61 -32.86
CA LEU A 301 -18.15 8.57 -31.80
C LEU A 301 -18.82 7.19 -31.71
N VAL A 302 -19.19 6.59 -32.85
CA VAL A 302 -19.74 5.23 -32.90
C VAL A 302 -18.73 4.22 -32.35
N ARG A 303 -17.46 4.31 -32.76
CA ARG A 303 -16.39 3.42 -32.28
C ARG A 303 -16.22 3.51 -30.76
N TRP A 304 -16.24 4.72 -30.20
CA TRP A 304 -16.16 4.91 -28.75
C TRP A 304 -17.39 4.32 -28.04
N LYS A 305 -18.62 4.56 -28.54
CA LYS A 305 -19.85 3.99 -27.97
C LYS A 305 -19.83 2.46 -27.95
N VAL A 306 -19.33 1.83 -29.01
CA VAL A 306 -19.16 0.37 -29.07
C VAL A 306 -18.21 -0.12 -27.98
N LYS A 307 -17.07 0.56 -27.78
CA LYS A 307 -16.11 0.19 -26.73
C LYS A 307 -16.67 0.41 -25.33
N LEU A 308 -17.35 1.52 -25.10
CA LEU A 308 -18.03 1.78 -23.83
C LEU A 308 -19.03 0.67 -23.49
N LYS A 309 -19.85 0.26 -24.45
CA LYS A 309 -20.80 -0.85 -24.27
C LYS A 309 -20.09 -2.17 -23.98
N ALA A 310 -18.98 -2.46 -24.66
CA ALA A 310 -18.19 -3.67 -24.40
C ALA A 310 -17.61 -3.68 -22.97
N VAL A 311 -17.02 -2.57 -22.54
CA VAL A 311 -16.49 -2.41 -21.18
C VAL A 311 -17.61 -2.54 -20.15
N ALA A 312 -18.75 -1.86 -20.34
CA ALA A 312 -19.88 -1.94 -19.43
C ALA A 312 -20.43 -3.37 -19.31
N ALA A 313 -20.51 -4.11 -20.42
CA ALA A 313 -20.93 -5.51 -20.41
C ALA A 313 -19.97 -6.40 -19.61
N LEU A 314 -18.65 -6.20 -19.76
CA LEU A 314 -17.63 -6.89 -18.96
C LEU A 314 -17.75 -6.56 -17.47
N MET A 315 -18.21 -5.35 -17.14
CA MET A 315 -18.51 -4.91 -15.78
C MET A 315 -19.88 -5.40 -15.27
N GLY A 316 -20.67 -6.12 -16.07
CA GLY A 316 -22.02 -6.56 -15.68
C GLY A 316 -23.07 -5.43 -15.66
N ILE A 317 -22.82 -4.35 -16.39
CA ILE A 317 -23.69 -3.18 -16.50
C ILE A 317 -24.40 -3.22 -17.86
N SER A 318 -25.73 -3.04 -17.86
CA SER A 318 -26.52 -2.91 -19.10
C SER A 318 -26.71 -1.43 -19.42
N LEU A 319 -26.29 -1.02 -20.63
CA LEU A 319 -26.42 0.34 -21.16
C LEU A 319 -27.45 0.44 -22.28
#